data_AF-A0A496Q683-F1
#
_entry.id   AF-A0A496Q683-F1
#
_cell.length_a   1.000
_cell.length_b   1.000
_cell.length_c   1.000
_cell.angle_alpha   90.00
_cell.angle_beta   90.00
_cell.angle_gamma   90.00
#
_symmetry.space_group_name_H-M   'P 1'
#
loop_
_entity.id
_entity.type
_entity.pdbx_description
1 polymer ?
#
loop_
_entity_poly.entity_id
_entity_poly.type
_entity_poly.pdbx_seq_one_letter_code
_entity_poly.pdbx_strand_id
1 'polypeptide(L)'
;PEVAAQALKAGAVDYVSKPFSPSEIVEKVNEALSSRESPQKLTRRVEQLLKEGKKEQAEKVARKILANFPSRPEGHYCMGLILEDVNKELASRHYRVSLILDPGFKPAAERLKKLG
;
A
#
# COMPACT_ATOMS: atom_id res chain seq x y z
N PRO A 1 -17.52 -22.67 -16.63
CA PRO A 1 -18.13 -21.78 -15.61
C PRO A 1 -17.79 -22.18 -14.17
N GLU A 2 -17.99 -23.45 -13.80
CA GLU A 2 -17.78 -23.92 -12.42
C GLU A 2 -16.31 -23.93 -11.99
N VAL A 3 -15.40 -24.40 -12.85
CA VAL A 3 -13.95 -24.40 -12.60
C VAL A 3 -13.41 -22.97 -12.44
N ALA A 4 -13.88 -22.02 -13.26
CA ALA A 4 -13.49 -20.61 -13.14
C ALA A 4 -13.97 -20.02 -11.81
N ALA A 5 -15.21 -20.31 -11.38
CA ALA A 5 -15.74 -19.85 -10.11
C ALA A 5 -14.98 -20.44 -8.90
N GLN A 6 -14.57 -21.71 -8.97
CA GLN A 6 -13.73 -22.33 -7.94
C GLN A 6 -12.32 -21.72 -7.91
N ALA A 7 -11.73 -21.45 -9.07
CA ALA A 7 -10.41 -20.80 -9.16
C ALA A 7 -10.43 -19.38 -8.57
N LEU A 8 -11.47 -18.60 -8.85
CA LEU A 8 -11.63 -17.26 -8.26
C LEU A 8 -11.75 -17.33 -6.74
N LYS A 9 -12.51 -18.30 -6.20
CA LYS A 9 -12.58 -18.54 -4.74
C LYS A 9 -11.22 -18.93 -4.14
N ALA A 10 -10.36 -19.59 -4.92
CA ALA A 10 -9.01 -19.98 -4.52
C ALA A 10 -7.97 -18.86 -4.72
N GLY A 11 -8.39 -17.65 -5.12
CA GLY A 11 -7.51 -16.48 -5.25
C GLY A 11 -7.00 -16.22 -6.67
N ALA A 12 -7.52 -16.90 -7.68
CA ALA A 12 -7.37 -16.43 -9.05
C ALA A 12 -8.03 -15.06 -9.21
N VAL A 13 -7.41 -14.17 -9.96
CA VAL A 13 -7.86 -12.78 -10.10
C VAL A 13 -8.64 -12.53 -11.39
N ASP A 14 -8.45 -13.37 -12.40
CA ASP A 14 -9.17 -13.34 -13.68
C ASP A 14 -9.05 -14.71 -14.39
N TYR A 15 -9.75 -14.89 -15.52
CA TYR A 15 -9.63 -16.06 -16.39
C TYR A 15 -9.56 -15.67 -17.88
N VAL A 16 -9.04 -16.56 -18.73
CA VAL A 16 -9.02 -16.40 -20.19
C VAL A 16 -9.64 -17.64 -20.84
N SER A 17 -10.59 -17.45 -21.75
CA SER A 17 -11.27 -18.53 -22.48
C SER A 17 -10.60 -18.82 -23.82
N LYS A 18 -10.60 -20.09 -24.24
CA LYS A 18 -10.09 -20.49 -25.56
C LYS A 18 -11.12 -20.24 -26.68
N PRO A 19 -10.66 -20.05 -27.93
CA PRO A 19 -9.25 -19.81 -28.30
C PRO A 19 -8.81 -18.41 -27.88
N PHE A 20 -7.53 -18.24 -27.51
CA PHE A 20 -6.95 -16.96 -27.12
C PHE A 20 -5.68 -16.67 -27.90
N SER A 21 -5.32 -15.39 -27.99
CA SER A 21 -4.08 -14.94 -28.64
C SER A 21 -2.95 -14.66 -27.62
N PRO A 22 -1.67 -14.70 -28.02
CA PRO A 22 -0.58 -14.30 -27.15
C PRO A 22 -0.73 -12.88 -26.58
N SER A 23 -1.25 -11.93 -27.36
CA SER A 23 -1.48 -10.55 -26.92
C SER A 23 -2.55 -10.44 -25.84
N GLU A 24 -3.63 -11.22 -25.94
CA GLU A 24 -4.70 -11.25 -24.94
C GLU A 24 -4.19 -11.76 -23.58
N ILE A 25 -3.29 -12.75 -23.58
CA ILE A 25 -2.64 -13.21 -22.34
C ILE A 25 -1.79 -12.11 -21.72
N VAL A 26 -0.98 -11.41 -22.54
CA VAL A 26 -0.12 -10.32 -22.05
C VAL A 26 -0.95 -9.19 -21.47
N GLU A 27 -2.04 -8.80 -22.13
CA GLU A 27 -2.97 -7.78 -21.66
C GLU A 27 -3.57 -8.17 -20.30
N LYS A 28 -4.10 -9.40 -20.18
CA LYS A 28 -4.69 -9.89 -18.93
C LYS A 28 -3.71 -10.01 -17.78
N VAL A 29 -2.46 -10.38 -18.05
CA VAL A 29 -1.40 -10.36 -17.04
C VAL A 29 -1.09 -8.93 -16.60
N ASN A 30 -1.00 -7.98 -17.54
CA ASN A 30 -0.73 -6.58 -17.21
C ASN A 30 -1.88 -5.94 -16.40
N GLU A 31 -3.13 -6.26 -16.73
CA GLU A 31 -4.31 -5.85 -15.94
C GLU A 31 -4.22 -6.39 -14.51
N ALA A 32 -3.97 -7.70 -14.35
CA ALA A 32 -3.84 -8.36 -13.05
C ALA A 32 -2.68 -7.80 -12.20
N LEU A 33 -1.57 -7.45 -12.84
CA LEU A 33 -0.43 -6.83 -12.17
C LEU A 33 -0.71 -5.36 -11.80
N SER A 34 -1.45 -4.64 -12.63
CA SER A 34 -1.84 -3.24 -12.39
C SER A 34 -2.96 -3.11 -11.35
N SER A 35 -3.79 -4.15 -11.21
CA SER A 35 -4.86 -4.22 -10.20
C SER A 35 -4.35 -4.62 -8.82
N ARG A 36 -3.16 -5.23 -8.71
CA ARG A 36 -2.55 -5.54 -7.39
C ARG A 36 -2.30 -4.25 -6.62
N GLU A 37 -2.80 -4.21 -5.38
CA GLU A 37 -2.47 -3.12 -4.46
C GLU A 37 -0.95 -3.09 -4.27
N SER A 38 -0.34 -1.92 -4.48
CA SER A 38 1.08 -1.68 -4.17
C SER A 38 1.21 -0.80 -2.93
N PRO A 39 2.31 -0.88 -2.17
CA PRO A 39 2.55 0.01 -1.04
C PRO A 39 2.42 1.48 -1.42
N GLN A 40 2.87 1.86 -2.62
CA GLN A 40 2.83 3.25 -3.10
C GLN A 40 1.40 3.70 -3.40
N LYS A 41 0.58 2.85 -4.04
CA LYS A 41 -0.83 3.16 -4.31
C LYS A 41 -1.63 3.28 -3.02
N LEU A 42 -1.37 2.39 -2.05
CA LEU A 42 -1.98 2.46 -0.72
C LEU A 42 -1.52 3.69 0.07
N THR A 43 -0.25 4.08 -0.02
CA THR A 43 0.28 5.29 0.62
C THR A 43 -0.41 6.55 0.09
N ARG A 44 -0.55 6.68 -1.23
CA ARG A 44 -1.29 7.81 -1.84
C ARG A 44 -2.73 7.88 -1.33
N ARG A 45 -3.37 6.71 -1.15
CA ARG A 45 -4.72 6.62 -0.57
C ARG A 45 -4.74 7.08 0.90
N VAL A 46 -3.75 6.71 1.71
CA VAL A 46 -3.61 7.22 3.09
C VAL A 46 -3.51 8.75 3.08
N GLU A 47 -2.62 9.31 2.27
CA GLU A 47 -2.42 10.77 2.18
C GLU A 47 -3.70 11.50 1.74
N GLN A 48 -4.44 10.95 0.77
CA GLN A 48 -5.74 11.46 0.36
C GLN A 48 -6.75 11.45 1.53
N LEU A 49 -6.89 10.32 2.22
CA LEU A 49 -7.82 10.19 3.34
C LEU A 49 -7.48 11.15 4.49
N LEU A 50 -6.19 11.38 4.75
CA LEU A 50 -5.75 12.37 5.73
C LEU A 50 -6.12 13.81 5.31
N LYS A 51 -5.94 14.16 4.02
CA LYS A 51 -6.38 15.47 3.49
C LYS A 51 -7.90 15.66 3.61
N GLU A 52 -8.66 14.57 3.51
CA GLU A 52 -10.13 14.56 3.69
C GLU A 52 -10.56 14.50 5.17
N GLY A 53 -9.62 14.49 6.13
CA GLY A 53 -9.90 14.39 7.56
C GLY A 53 -10.35 13.01 8.04
N LYS A 54 -10.31 11.98 7.18
CA LYS A 54 -10.78 10.61 7.46
C LYS A 54 -9.68 9.76 8.12
N LYS A 55 -9.23 10.17 9.32
CA LYS A 55 -8.08 9.56 10.01
C LYS A 55 -8.26 8.06 10.28
N GLU A 56 -9.44 7.59 10.67
CA GLU A 56 -9.70 6.17 10.96
C GLU A 56 -9.60 5.31 9.70
N GLN A 57 -10.04 5.84 8.55
CA GLN A 57 -9.92 5.13 7.27
C GLN A 57 -8.46 5.10 6.81
N ALA A 58 -7.73 6.19 6.97
CA ALA A 58 -6.29 6.26 6.70
C ALA A 58 -5.53 5.20 7.51
N GLU A 59 -5.85 5.07 8.79
CA GLU A 59 -5.22 4.07 9.67
C GLU A 59 -5.54 2.63 9.26
N LYS A 60 -6.78 2.34 8.83
CA LYS A 60 -7.13 1.01 8.27
C LYS A 60 -6.28 0.69 7.03
N VAL A 61 -6.06 1.66 6.15
CA VAL A 61 -5.22 1.45 4.95
C VAL A 61 -3.75 1.31 5.33
N ALA A 62 -3.23 2.12 6.26
CA ALA A 62 -1.86 2.01 6.75
C ALA A 62 -1.58 0.63 7.39
N ARG A 63 -2.52 0.11 8.18
CA ARG A 63 -2.44 -1.25 8.75
C ARG A 63 -2.41 -2.35 7.67
N LYS A 64 -3.15 -2.19 6.57
CA LYS A 64 -3.04 -3.11 5.42
C LYS A 64 -1.65 -3.09 4.80
N ILE A 65 -1.02 -1.92 4.70
CA ILE A 65 0.35 -1.82 4.18
C ILE A 65 1.30 -2.60 5.10
N LEU A 66 1.22 -2.39 6.42
CA LEU A 66 2.05 -3.11 7.39
C LEU A 66 1.83 -4.63 7.36
N ALA A 67 0.59 -5.09 7.16
CA ALA A 67 0.27 -6.51 7.10
C ALA A 67 0.76 -7.18 5.80
N ASN A 68 0.54 -6.53 4.66
CA ASN A 68 0.84 -7.12 3.34
C ASN A 68 2.29 -6.88 2.90
N PHE A 69 2.93 -5.85 3.45
CA PHE A 69 4.27 -5.39 3.05
C PHE A 69 5.13 -5.04 4.28
N PRO A 70 5.38 -5.99 5.19
CA PRO A 70 6.04 -5.71 6.48
C PRO A 70 7.48 -5.19 6.35
N SER A 71 8.18 -5.53 5.26
CA SER A 71 9.56 -5.09 5.00
C SER A 71 9.65 -3.80 4.19
N ARG A 72 8.53 -3.09 4.00
CA ARG A 72 8.44 -1.88 3.18
C ARG A 72 8.28 -0.63 4.05
N PRO A 73 8.99 0.47 3.75
CA PRO A 73 8.97 1.69 4.59
C PRO A 73 7.59 2.37 4.66
N GLU A 74 6.78 2.22 3.61
CA GLU A 74 5.53 2.93 3.40
C GLU A 74 4.53 2.79 4.56
N GLY A 75 4.44 1.61 5.19
CA GLY A 75 3.50 1.38 6.28
C GLY A 75 3.84 2.20 7.52
N HIS A 76 5.12 2.25 7.90
CA HIS A 76 5.58 3.06 9.01
C HIS A 76 5.56 4.56 8.70
N TYR A 77 5.89 4.96 7.47
CA TYR A 77 5.69 6.34 7.03
C TYR A 77 4.22 6.79 7.18
N CYS A 78 3.27 5.96 6.74
CA CYS A 78 1.84 6.25 6.88
C CYS A 78 1.40 6.40 8.33
N MET A 79 1.88 5.52 9.23
CA MET A 79 1.60 5.64 10.66
C MET A 79 2.18 6.93 11.25
N GLY A 80 3.39 7.31 10.84
CA GLY A 80 3.99 8.59 11.20
C GLY A 80 3.08 9.76 10.85
N LEU A 81 2.59 9.83 9.60
CA LEU A 81 1.69 10.89 9.14
C LEU A 81 0.40 10.97 9.95
N ILE A 82 -0.21 9.83 10.27
CA ILE A 82 -1.46 9.77 11.04
C ILE A 82 -1.27 10.33 12.46
N LEU A 83 -0.09 10.12 13.03
CA LEU A 83 0.21 10.43 14.43
C LEU A 83 0.81 11.83 14.64
N GLU A 84 1.20 12.57 13.60
CA GLU A 84 1.87 13.88 13.72
C GLU A 84 1.11 14.85 14.65
N ASP A 85 -0.21 14.93 14.51
CA ASP A 85 -1.05 15.83 15.31
C ASP A 85 -1.42 15.28 16.69
N VAL A 86 -1.24 13.98 16.91
CA VAL A 86 -1.72 13.27 18.12
C VAL A 86 -0.57 13.03 19.09
N ASN A 87 0.56 12.53 18.59
CA ASN A 87 1.73 12.20 19.37
C ASN A 87 2.99 12.29 18.50
N LYS A 88 3.63 13.47 18.51
CA LYS A 88 4.83 13.78 17.72
C LYS A 88 6.02 12.85 18.01
N GLU A 89 6.17 12.41 19.25
CA GLU A 89 7.23 11.48 19.64
C GLU A 89 7.00 10.10 18.99
N LEU A 90 5.76 9.59 19.04
CA LEU A 90 5.42 8.33 18.41
C LEU A 90 5.50 8.42 16.87
N ALA A 91 5.06 9.55 16.29
CA ALA A 91 5.23 9.81 14.86
C ALA A 91 6.72 9.77 14.45
N SER A 92 7.59 10.42 15.21
CA SER A 92 9.04 10.42 14.98
C SER A 92 9.64 9.02 15.03
N ARG A 93 9.19 8.18 15.97
CA ARG A 93 9.62 6.77 16.04
C ARG A 93 9.23 6.00 14.79
N HIS A 94 8.00 6.17 14.30
CA HIS A 94 7.56 5.54 13.07
C HIS A 94 8.36 5.99 11.84
N TYR A 95 8.68 7.27 11.72
CA TYR A 95 9.55 7.74 10.63
C TYR A 95 10.97 7.18 10.74
N ARG A 96 11.53 7.05 11.94
CA ARG A 96 12.83 6.38 12.12
C ARG A 96 12.78 4.92 11.69
N VAL A 97 11.72 4.18 12.02
CA VAL A 97 11.56 2.79 11.55
C VAL A 97 11.45 2.73 10.03
N SER A 98 10.70 3.65 9.41
CA SER A 98 10.66 3.77 7.95
C SER A 98 12.05 3.95 7.33
N LEU A 99 12.92 4.75 7.96
CA LEU A 99 14.30 4.97 7.50
C LEU A 99 15.26 3.82 7.82
N ILE A 100 14.96 3.00 8.84
CA ILE A 100 15.69 1.76 9.08
C ILE A 100 15.40 0.74 7.98
N LEU A 101 14.13 0.64 7.54
CA LEU A 101 13.73 -0.26 6.46
C LEU A 101 14.28 0.19 5.10
N ASP A 102 14.27 1.50 4.84
CA ASP A 102 14.87 2.10 3.65
C ASP A 102 15.51 3.45 4.00
N PRO A 103 16.84 3.49 4.19
CA PRO A 103 17.56 4.72 4.48
C PRO A 103 17.42 5.80 3.38
N GLY A 104 17.09 5.39 2.15
CA GLY A 104 16.85 6.28 1.02
C GLY A 104 15.42 6.82 0.93
N PHE A 105 14.53 6.46 1.86
CA PHE A 105 13.11 6.84 1.82
C PHE A 105 12.89 8.32 2.19
N LYS A 106 13.15 9.19 1.21
CA LYS A 106 13.07 10.66 1.33
C LYS A 106 11.81 11.19 2.02
N PRO A 107 10.58 10.67 1.76
CA PRO A 107 9.38 11.19 2.40
C PRO A 107 9.44 11.14 3.94
N ALA A 108 9.95 10.05 4.52
CA ALA A 108 10.07 9.94 5.98
C ALA A 108 11.17 10.86 6.53
N ALA A 109 12.30 10.99 5.82
CA ALA A 109 13.39 11.89 6.22
C ALA A 109 12.94 13.36 6.25
N GLU A 110 12.22 13.80 5.23
CA GLU A 110 11.68 15.15 5.15
C GLU A 110 10.67 15.44 6.26
N ARG A 111 9.80 14.47 6.60
CA ARG A 111 8.84 14.62 7.70
C ARG A 111 9.53 14.67 9.06
N LEU A 112 10.47 13.76 9.30
CA LEU A 112 11.23 13.74 10.56
C LEU A 112 12.01 15.04 10.78
N LYS A 113 12.60 15.61 9.71
CA LYS A 113 13.28 16.92 9.77
C LYS A 113 12.33 18.07 10.13
N LYS A 114 11.06 18.01 9.72
CA LYS A 114 10.05 19.04 10.03
C LYS A 114 9.46 18.91 11.44
N LEU A 115 9.57 17.73 12.05
CA LEU A 115 9.05 17.44 13.39
C LEU A 115 9.98 17.90 14.52
N GLY A 116 11.28 17.97 14.25
CA GLY A 116 12.29 18.54 15.14
C GLY A 116 12.56 20.01 14.84
#